data_AF-A0A2H3GZ48-F1
#
_entry.id   AF-A0A2H3GZ48-F1
#
_cell.length_a   1.000
_cell.length_b   1.000
_cell.length_c   1.000
_cell.angle_alpha   90.00
_cell.angle_beta   90.00
_cell.angle_gamma   90.00
#
_symmetry.space_group_name_H-M   'P 1'
#
loop_
_entity.id
_entity.type
_entity.pdbx_description
1 polymer ?
#
loop_
_entity_poly.entity_id
_entity_poly.type
_entity_poly.pdbx_seq_one_letter_code
_entity_poly.pdbx_strand_id
1 'polypeptide(L)'
;MISTRYFYPSPAGIKRSRSFHSQLFFFSSSSIHRLDIKHLKNIQDIITCTALLSYLSSHGAFQRPKIKMAPPAAVSPPSRSAELATSTKLPVMSKNINTKTVEEMLGQWDDFKFAPIRESQVSRAMTRRYFQDLDNYAESDIVIIGAGSCGLSAAYILGKKRPDLKIAIIEASVSPGGGAWLGGQLFSAMIMRKPADAFLREVGVPYEDEGNYVVVKHAALFTSTIMSKVLQMPNIKLFNATCVEDLITRPSEEGVRIAGVVTNWTLVSMHHDDQSCMDPNTINAPLIISTTGHDGPMGAFCVKRLVSMQRIEKLGGMRGLDMNLAEDAIVKGTREIVPGLIVGGMELSEVDGANRMGPTFGAMALSGLKAAEEALKIFDTRKKQNDL
;
A
#
# COMPACT_ATOMS: atom_id res chain seq x y z
N MET A 1 28.40 25.97 47.02
CA MET A 1 29.88 26.04 46.99
C MET A 1 30.42 24.63 46.92
N ILE A 2 31.60 24.48 46.32
CA ILE A 2 32.34 23.26 45.95
C ILE A 2 32.00 22.77 44.53
N SER A 3 32.95 23.10 43.65
CA SER A 3 33.13 22.69 42.27
C SER A 3 34.36 21.78 42.25
N THR A 4 34.31 20.69 41.49
CA THR A 4 35.53 20.04 40.98
C THR A 4 35.24 19.37 39.64
N ARG A 5 36.00 19.81 38.63
CA ARG A 5 36.10 19.21 37.29
C ARG A 5 36.92 17.92 37.37
N TYR A 6 36.59 16.93 36.54
CA TYR A 6 37.51 15.84 36.20
C TYR A 6 37.72 15.75 34.69
N PHE A 7 39.01 15.75 34.33
CA PHE A 7 39.60 15.46 33.04
C PHE A 7 39.51 13.97 32.72
N TYR A 8 39.35 13.61 31.44
CA TYR A 8 39.64 12.27 30.91
C TYR A 8 40.90 12.31 30.02
N PRO A 9 41.84 11.36 30.15
CA PRO A 9 43.04 11.30 29.33
C PRO A 9 42.87 10.42 28.08
N SER A 10 43.62 10.77 27.04
CA SER A 10 43.90 9.97 25.84
C SER A 10 44.93 8.87 26.12
N PRO A 11 44.92 7.75 25.38
CA PRO A 11 46.14 7.00 25.10
C PRO A 11 46.48 6.94 23.61
N ALA A 12 47.75 7.22 23.32
CA ALA A 12 48.38 7.06 22.02
C ALA A 12 48.94 5.64 21.82
N GLY A 13 48.76 5.11 20.60
CA GLY A 13 49.83 4.51 19.78
C GLY A 13 50.21 3.04 19.98
N ILE A 14 49.84 2.19 19.02
CA ILE A 14 50.63 1.01 18.59
C ILE A 14 50.72 0.99 17.05
N LYS A 15 51.96 0.96 16.54
CA LYS A 15 52.33 0.76 15.13
C LYS A 15 52.28 -0.74 14.76
N ARG A 16 51.79 -1.08 13.56
CA ARG A 16 52.53 -1.86 12.52
C ARG A 16 51.68 -2.16 11.28
N SER A 17 52.21 -1.71 10.14
CA SER A 17 52.30 -2.35 8.81
C SER A 17 51.23 -3.35 8.34
N ARG A 18 50.60 -3.06 7.20
CA ARG A 18 50.84 -3.74 5.91
C ARG A 18 49.99 -3.07 4.82
N SER A 19 50.64 -2.68 3.73
CA SER A 19 50.00 -2.17 2.52
C SER A 19 49.29 -3.31 1.79
N PHE A 20 48.00 -3.15 1.53
CA PHE A 20 47.31 -3.87 0.46
C PHE A 20 46.89 -2.84 -0.58
N HIS A 21 47.47 -2.96 -1.78
CA HIS A 21 47.00 -2.32 -2.99
C HIS A 21 45.56 -2.78 -3.25
N SER A 22 44.60 -1.85 -3.20
CA SER A 22 43.31 -2.02 -3.86
C SER A 22 43.41 -1.34 -5.22
N GLN A 23 43.34 -2.13 -6.29
CA GLN A 23 43.13 -1.63 -7.64
C GLN A 23 41.74 -1.01 -7.69
N LEU A 24 41.68 0.32 -7.76
CA LEU A 24 40.50 1.05 -8.20
C LEU A 24 40.31 0.76 -9.70
N PHE A 25 39.26 0.00 -10.04
CA PHE A 25 38.75 -0.02 -11.41
C PHE A 25 38.02 1.29 -11.69
N PHE A 26 38.70 2.20 -12.39
CA PHE A 26 38.07 3.31 -13.08
C PHE A 26 37.28 2.76 -14.29
N PHE A 27 35.95 2.77 -14.22
CA PHE A 27 35.13 2.70 -15.44
C PHE A 27 35.13 4.07 -16.10
N SER A 28 35.97 4.21 -17.13
CA SER A 28 35.92 5.33 -18.08
C SER A 28 34.63 5.22 -18.91
N SER A 29 33.72 6.17 -18.69
CA SER A 29 32.60 6.45 -19.58
C SER A 29 33.13 7.11 -20.85
N SER A 30 33.19 6.36 -21.94
CA SER A 30 33.47 6.91 -23.28
C SER A 30 32.58 6.25 -24.31
N SER A 31 31.48 6.92 -24.68
CA SER A 31 30.90 6.97 -26.05
C SER A 31 29.52 7.63 -26.01
N ILE A 32 29.50 8.97 -25.99
CA ILE A 32 28.35 9.74 -26.47
C ILE A 32 28.85 10.49 -27.70
N HIS A 33 28.51 10.00 -28.89
CA HIS A 33 28.72 10.76 -30.11
C HIS A 33 27.74 11.94 -30.12
N ARG A 34 28.29 13.15 -30.00
CA ARG A 34 27.63 14.39 -30.43
C ARG A 34 27.30 14.26 -31.93
N LEU A 35 26.03 14.32 -32.26
CA LEU A 35 25.58 14.69 -33.60
C LEU A 35 25.78 16.19 -33.75
N ASP A 36 26.77 16.56 -34.55
CA ASP A 36 27.08 17.95 -34.91
C ASP A 36 26.17 18.37 -36.07
N ILE A 37 25.22 19.26 -35.79
CA ILE A 37 24.30 19.83 -36.78
C ILE A 37 25.04 20.95 -37.51
N LYS A 38 25.83 20.60 -38.54
CA LYS A 38 26.32 21.55 -39.54
C LYS A 38 26.53 20.86 -40.89
N HIS A 39 25.45 20.70 -41.66
CA HIS A 39 25.44 20.84 -43.13
C HIS A 39 24.05 20.53 -43.68
N LEU A 40 23.22 21.58 -43.81
CA LEU A 40 22.07 21.59 -44.71
C LEU A 40 22.23 22.83 -45.60
N LYS A 41 22.87 22.63 -46.75
CA LYS A 41 22.74 23.51 -47.91
C LYS A 41 22.04 22.69 -48.99
N ASN A 42 20.77 23.06 -49.22
CA ASN A 42 19.91 22.91 -50.39
C ASN A 42 20.17 21.78 -51.39
N ILE A 43 19.08 21.08 -51.74
CA ILE A 43 18.45 21.02 -53.10
C ILE A 43 17.33 19.98 -52.97
N GLN A 44 16.06 20.41 -52.95
CA GLN A 44 15.16 20.30 -54.12
C GLN A 44 14.98 18.84 -54.55
N ASP A 45 13.93 18.19 -54.01
CA ASP A 45 12.98 17.30 -54.72
C ASP A 45 12.05 16.62 -53.70
N ILE A 46 11.15 17.43 -53.13
CA ILE A 46 9.90 16.93 -52.55
C ILE A 46 8.90 16.97 -53.70
N ILE A 47 8.78 15.87 -54.44
CA ILE A 47 7.63 15.42 -55.26
C ILE A 47 8.05 14.06 -55.83
N THR A 48 7.55 12.96 -55.24
CA THR A 48 7.16 11.68 -55.88
C THR A 48 7.12 10.56 -54.83
N CYS A 49 5.99 10.42 -54.15
CA CYS A 49 5.68 9.19 -53.40
C CYS A 49 4.24 8.73 -53.72
N THR A 50 3.93 8.73 -55.03
CA THR A 50 2.65 8.27 -55.60
C THR A 50 2.90 7.28 -56.74
N ALA A 51 3.86 6.36 -56.57
CA ALA A 51 4.12 5.31 -57.55
C ALA A 51 4.75 4.08 -56.88
N LEU A 52 3.99 3.42 -55.99
CA LEU A 52 4.33 2.08 -55.49
C LEU A 52 3.08 1.24 -55.21
N LEU A 53 2.07 1.36 -56.07
CA LEU A 53 0.79 0.64 -55.97
C LEU A 53 0.37 -0.02 -57.29
N SER A 54 1.27 -0.22 -58.26
CA SER A 54 0.92 -0.74 -59.59
C SER A 54 1.91 -1.73 -60.19
N TYR A 55 2.62 -2.54 -59.38
CA TYR A 55 3.55 -3.56 -59.90
C TYR A 55 3.27 -5.01 -59.44
N LEU A 56 2.11 -5.31 -58.86
CA LEU A 56 1.72 -6.70 -58.52
C LEU A 56 0.26 -6.99 -58.92
N SER A 57 -0.09 -6.68 -60.16
CA SER A 57 -1.32 -7.16 -60.79
C SER A 57 -1.06 -7.48 -62.25
N SER A 58 -0.38 -8.59 -62.50
CA SER A 58 -0.54 -9.43 -63.68
C SER A 58 0.38 -10.63 -63.55
N HIS A 59 -0.12 -11.80 -63.99
CA HIS A 59 0.53 -13.12 -64.10
C HIS A 59 0.27 -14.10 -62.93
N GLY A 60 -0.56 -15.11 -63.21
CA GLY A 60 -0.25 -16.48 -62.77
C GLY A 60 -1.35 -17.29 -62.08
N ALA A 61 -2.28 -17.81 -62.88
CA ALA A 61 -2.91 -19.14 -62.84
C ALA A 61 -3.09 -19.92 -61.50
N PHE A 62 -4.38 -20.19 -61.25
CA PHE A 62 -5.00 -21.21 -60.39
C PHE A 62 -4.31 -22.58 -60.31
N GLN A 63 -4.11 -23.08 -59.08
CA GLN A 63 -4.36 -24.48 -58.69
C GLN A 63 -4.65 -24.54 -57.17
N ARG A 64 -5.82 -25.10 -56.80
CA ARG A 64 -6.29 -25.23 -55.40
C ARG A 64 -5.74 -26.50 -54.74
N PRO A 65 -5.19 -26.45 -53.51
CA PRO A 65 -5.08 -27.62 -52.64
C PRO A 65 -6.33 -27.75 -51.75
N LYS A 66 -6.77 -29.00 -51.53
CA LYS A 66 -7.88 -29.37 -50.65
C LYS A 66 -7.55 -29.03 -49.18
N ILE A 67 -8.34 -28.16 -48.55
CA ILE A 67 -8.29 -27.87 -47.11
C ILE A 67 -8.99 -29.00 -46.34
N LYS A 68 -8.26 -29.65 -45.42
CA LYS A 68 -8.83 -30.51 -44.37
C LYS A 68 -9.51 -29.62 -43.34
N MET A 69 -10.75 -29.94 -42.99
CA MET A 69 -11.55 -29.21 -41.99
C MET A 69 -10.91 -29.34 -40.60
N ALA A 70 -10.67 -28.20 -39.95
CA ALA A 70 -10.42 -28.10 -38.51
C ALA A 70 -11.77 -28.05 -37.75
N PRO A 71 -11.84 -28.56 -36.50
CA PRO A 71 -13.08 -28.55 -35.73
C PRO A 71 -13.48 -27.12 -35.30
N PRO A 72 -14.77 -26.88 -35.00
CA PRO A 72 -15.28 -25.54 -34.74
C PRO A 72 -14.67 -24.92 -33.48
N ALA A 73 -14.18 -23.69 -33.62
CA ALA A 73 -13.77 -22.84 -32.51
C ALA A 73 -14.97 -22.51 -31.62
N ALA A 74 -14.78 -22.61 -30.31
CA ALA A 74 -15.76 -22.22 -29.30
C ALA A 74 -16.13 -20.74 -29.48
N VAL A 75 -17.42 -20.46 -29.66
CA VAL A 75 -17.98 -19.12 -29.68
C VAL A 75 -17.95 -18.58 -28.25
N SER A 76 -17.12 -17.56 -28.00
CA SER A 76 -17.16 -16.76 -26.78
C SER A 76 -18.54 -16.13 -26.62
N PRO A 77 -19.15 -16.11 -25.42
CA PRO A 77 -20.40 -15.39 -25.21
C PRO A 77 -20.19 -13.88 -25.43
N PRO A 78 -21.21 -13.17 -25.96
CA PRO A 78 -21.13 -11.74 -26.18
C PRO A 78 -20.85 -11.03 -24.85
N SER A 79 -19.83 -10.19 -24.85
CA SER A 79 -19.55 -9.27 -23.75
C SER A 79 -20.81 -8.48 -23.47
N ARG A 80 -21.37 -8.62 -22.25
CA ARG A 80 -22.33 -7.64 -21.76
C ARG A 80 -21.60 -6.31 -21.71
N SER A 81 -22.02 -5.37 -22.54
CA SER A 81 -21.68 -3.96 -22.40
C SER A 81 -21.94 -3.58 -20.95
N ALA A 82 -20.89 -3.10 -20.27
CA ALA A 82 -21.01 -2.61 -18.90
C ALA A 82 -22.10 -1.53 -18.89
N GLU A 83 -23.20 -1.80 -18.19
CA GLU A 83 -24.19 -0.76 -17.89
C GLU A 83 -23.46 0.35 -17.14
N LEU A 84 -23.55 1.57 -17.68
CA LEU A 84 -23.01 2.77 -17.07
C LEU A 84 -23.59 2.86 -15.65
N ALA A 85 -22.70 2.91 -14.65
CA ALA A 85 -23.09 3.02 -13.25
C ALA A 85 -24.11 4.16 -13.09
N THR A 86 -25.29 3.81 -12.58
CA THR A 86 -26.34 4.76 -12.19
C THR A 86 -25.77 5.82 -11.26
N SER A 87 -26.18 7.08 -11.45
CA SER A 87 -25.66 8.24 -10.71
C SER A 87 -25.69 7.98 -9.20
N THR A 88 -24.52 7.76 -8.60
CA THR A 88 -24.36 7.72 -7.15
C THR A 88 -24.71 9.12 -6.63
N LYS A 89 -25.82 9.24 -5.89
CA LYS A 89 -26.17 10.48 -5.18
C LYS A 89 -24.97 10.85 -4.29
N LEU A 90 -24.27 11.92 -4.65
CA LEU A 90 -23.17 12.47 -3.86
C LEU A 90 -23.73 12.87 -2.48
N PRO A 91 -23.02 12.61 -1.38
CA PRO A 91 -23.42 13.05 -0.05
C PRO A 91 -23.10 14.55 0.09
N VAL A 92 -23.83 15.40 -0.61
CA VAL A 92 -23.69 16.85 -0.46
C VAL A 92 -24.50 17.27 0.76
N MET A 93 -23.84 17.41 1.91
CA MET A 93 -24.45 18.01 3.10
C MET A 93 -24.51 19.53 2.95
N SER A 94 -25.50 20.06 2.23
CA SER A 94 -25.83 21.49 2.28
C SER A 94 -27.28 21.78 1.88
N LYS A 95 -27.89 22.75 2.57
CA LYS A 95 -29.30 23.16 2.39
C LYS A 95 -29.53 24.28 1.36
N ASN A 96 -28.50 24.81 0.72
CA ASN A 96 -28.64 25.83 -0.34
C ASN A 96 -27.43 25.79 -1.26
N ILE A 97 -27.57 25.24 -2.47
CA ILE A 97 -26.54 25.36 -3.50
C ILE A 97 -27.19 25.53 -4.88
N ASN A 98 -26.82 26.63 -5.57
CA ASN A 98 -26.86 26.72 -7.03
C ASN A 98 -25.67 25.89 -7.55
N THR A 99 -25.83 24.57 -7.70
CA THR A 99 -24.75 23.70 -8.18
C THR A 99 -24.68 23.78 -9.70
N LYS A 100 -23.54 24.19 -10.25
CA LYS A 100 -23.24 23.99 -11.66
C LYS A 100 -22.75 22.54 -11.88
N THR A 101 -23.18 21.88 -12.95
CA THR A 101 -22.60 20.61 -13.37
C THR A 101 -21.27 20.82 -14.09
N VAL A 102 -20.49 19.75 -14.27
CA VAL A 102 -19.23 19.84 -15.03
C VAL A 102 -19.53 20.23 -16.47
N GLU A 103 -20.56 19.66 -17.07
CA GLU A 103 -21.00 19.96 -18.43
C GLU A 103 -21.37 21.43 -18.62
N GLU A 104 -22.01 22.04 -17.62
CA GLU A 104 -22.34 23.47 -17.62
C GLU A 104 -21.10 24.38 -17.48
N MET A 105 -20.00 23.87 -16.92
CA MET A 105 -18.75 24.62 -16.77
C MET A 105 -17.84 24.50 -18.00
N LEU A 106 -17.90 23.40 -18.74
CA LEU A 106 -17.02 23.16 -19.89
C LEU A 106 -17.23 24.23 -20.97
N GLY A 107 -16.17 24.98 -21.28
CA GLY A 107 -16.19 26.07 -22.26
C GLY A 107 -16.68 27.41 -21.70
N GLN A 108 -17.00 27.49 -20.40
CA GLN A 108 -17.47 28.70 -19.71
C GLN A 108 -16.42 29.22 -18.71
N TRP A 109 -15.15 29.30 -19.14
CA TRP A 109 -14.02 29.62 -18.26
C TRP A 109 -13.74 31.12 -18.10
N ASP A 110 -14.16 31.95 -19.06
CA ASP A 110 -13.90 33.40 -19.04
C ASP A 110 -14.62 34.09 -17.86
N ASP A 111 -15.80 33.60 -17.49
CA ASP A 111 -16.60 34.08 -16.35
C ASP A 111 -16.40 33.25 -15.07
N PHE A 112 -15.45 32.28 -15.09
CA PHE A 112 -15.22 31.41 -13.95
C PHE A 112 -14.63 32.19 -12.77
N LYS A 113 -15.24 32.03 -11.59
CA LYS A 113 -14.68 32.49 -10.33
C LYS A 113 -15.07 31.57 -9.19
N PHE A 114 -14.10 31.30 -8.32
CA PHE A 114 -14.39 30.68 -7.02
C PHE A 114 -15.16 31.64 -6.12
N ALA A 115 -15.89 31.09 -5.15
CA ALA A 115 -16.43 31.88 -4.05
C ALA A 115 -15.27 32.49 -3.22
N PRO A 116 -15.45 33.70 -2.66
CA PRO A 116 -14.43 34.31 -1.79
C PRO A 116 -14.11 33.45 -0.57
N ILE A 117 -12.84 33.43 -0.17
CA ILE A 117 -12.36 32.71 1.02
C ILE A 117 -11.19 33.48 1.66
N ARG A 118 -11.00 33.32 2.97
CA ARG A 118 -9.84 33.80 3.73
C ARG A 118 -9.03 32.62 4.24
N GLU A 119 -7.71 32.75 4.26
CA GLU A 119 -6.74 31.70 4.61
C GLU A 119 -7.04 31.07 5.98
N SER A 120 -7.38 31.91 6.98
CA SER A 120 -7.73 31.45 8.32
C SER A 120 -8.98 30.55 8.37
N GLN A 121 -9.90 30.66 7.41
CA GLN A 121 -11.05 29.76 7.30
C GLN A 121 -10.59 28.35 6.93
N VAL A 122 -9.63 28.23 6.01
CA VAL A 122 -9.04 26.96 5.58
C VAL A 122 -8.25 26.33 6.72
N SER A 123 -7.35 27.10 7.37
CA SER A 123 -6.58 26.62 8.53
C SER A 123 -7.50 26.08 9.64
N ARG A 124 -8.51 26.87 10.06
CA ARG A 124 -9.48 26.46 11.08
C ARG A 124 -10.33 25.27 10.64
N ALA A 125 -10.68 25.17 9.35
CA ALA A 125 -11.49 24.07 8.84
C ALA A 125 -10.74 22.73 8.92
N MET A 126 -9.45 22.73 8.61
CA MET A 126 -8.59 21.53 8.71
C MET A 126 -8.30 21.18 10.16
N THR A 127 -7.80 22.13 10.96
CA THR A 127 -7.40 21.86 12.34
C THR A 127 -8.59 21.43 13.19
N ARG A 128 -9.74 22.08 13.08
CA ARG A 128 -10.94 21.65 13.83
C ARG A 128 -11.30 20.19 13.58
N ARG A 129 -11.21 19.73 12.34
CA ARG A 129 -11.53 18.33 11.98
C ARG A 129 -10.44 17.38 12.45
N TYR A 130 -9.18 17.69 12.19
CA TYR A 130 -8.07 16.83 12.59
C TYR A 130 -7.98 16.65 14.11
N PHE A 131 -8.18 17.73 14.88
CA PHE A 131 -8.19 17.64 16.34
C PHE A 131 -9.44 16.93 16.88
N GLN A 132 -10.59 17.03 16.19
CA GLN A 132 -11.76 16.22 16.53
C GLN A 132 -11.53 14.73 16.27
N ASP A 133 -10.80 14.40 15.19
CA ASP A 133 -10.38 13.02 14.94
C ASP A 133 -9.39 12.53 16.01
N LEU A 134 -8.38 13.35 16.37
CA LEU A 134 -7.43 13.02 17.44
C LEU A 134 -8.13 12.76 18.78
N ASP A 135 -9.10 13.59 19.15
CA ASP A 135 -9.89 13.43 20.36
C ASP A 135 -10.74 12.14 20.31
N ASN A 136 -11.49 11.95 19.22
CA ASN A 136 -12.38 10.80 19.07
C ASN A 136 -11.65 9.45 18.99
N TYR A 137 -10.45 9.42 18.39
CA TYR A 137 -9.68 8.19 18.16
C TYR A 137 -8.52 7.99 19.15
N ALA A 138 -8.30 8.88 20.12
CA ALA A 138 -7.37 8.64 21.22
C ALA A 138 -7.72 7.34 21.99
N GLU A 139 -9.01 7.02 22.07
CA GLU A 139 -9.55 5.72 22.47
C GLU A 139 -10.25 5.08 21.26
N SER A 140 -9.62 4.10 20.63
CA SER A 140 -10.14 3.39 19.45
C SER A 140 -10.57 1.97 19.81
N ASP A 141 -11.45 1.37 19.00
CA ASP A 141 -11.83 -0.04 19.18
C ASP A 141 -10.82 -0.96 18.50
N ILE A 142 -10.43 -0.64 17.27
CA ILE A 142 -9.40 -1.38 16.53
C ILE A 142 -8.41 -0.39 15.93
N VAL A 143 -7.12 -0.68 16.08
CA VAL A 143 -6.04 0.02 15.37
C VAL A 143 -5.46 -0.91 14.31
N ILE A 144 -5.39 -0.45 13.07
CA ILE A 144 -4.72 -1.15 11.96
C ILE A 144 -3.44 -0.40 11.62
N ILE A 145 -2.29 -1.08 11.67
CA ILE A 145 -0.98 -0.49 11.40
C ILE A 145 -0.54 -0.90 9.98
N GLY A 146 -0.35 0.09 9.12
CA GLY A 146 -0.02 -0.07 7.71
C GLY A 146 -1.27 -0.16 6.83
N ALA A 147 -1.48 0.83 5.98
CA ALA A 147 -2.55 0.89 4.99
C ALA A 147 -2.12 0.24 3.66
N GLY A 148 -1.43 -0.90 3.72
CA GLY A 148 -1.11 -1.73 2.56
C GLY A 148 -2.32 -2.54 2.06
N SER A 149 -2.12 -3.39 1.04
CA SER A 149 -3.19 -4.24 0.50
C SER A 149 -3.85 -5.13 1.57
N CYS A 150 -3.06 -5.69 2.50
CA CYS A 150 -3.59 -6.49 3.61
C CYS A 150 -4.39 -5.64 4.61
N GLY A 151 -3.82 -4.54 5.11
CA GLY A 151 -4.48 -3.65 6.07
C GLY A 151 -5.76 -3.01 5.53
N LEU A 152 -5.76 -2.55 4.27
CA LEU A 152 -6.96 -2.04 3.61
C LEU A 152 -8.04 -3.12 3.41
N SER A 153 -7.63 -4.37 3.15
CA SER A 153 -8.57 -5.50 3.05
C SER A 153 -9.20 -5.83 4.40
N ALA A 154 -8.41 -5.82 5.47
CA ALA A 154 -8.92 -5.99 6.83
C ALA A 154 -9.88 -4.85 7.21
N ALA A 155 -9.48 -3.59 6.96
CA ALA A 155 -10.28 -2.40 7.23
C ALA A 155 -11.63 -2.43 6.50
N TYR A 156 -11.64 -2.82 5.22
CA TYR A 156 -12.88 -2.93 4.43
C TYR A 156 -13.87 -3.92 5.05
N ILE A 157 -13.42 -5.10 5.45
CA ILE A 157 -14.29 -6.12 6.05
C ILE A 157 -14.77 -5.67 7.44
N LEU A 158 -13.89 -5.13 8.27
CA LEU A 158 -14.23 -4.69 9.63
C LEU A 158 -15.20 -3.52 9.61
N GLY A 159 -14.92 -2.48 8.82
CA GLY A 159 -15.81 -1.32 8.71
C GLY A 159 -17.20 -1.69 8.22
N LYS A 160 -17.31 -2.64 7.28
CA LYS A 160 -18.59 -3.13 6.77
C LYS A 160 -19.34 -4.01 7.79
N LYS A 161 -18.65 -4.89 8.51
CA LYS A 161 -19.28 -5.86 9.43
C LYS A 161 -19.59 -5.28 10.81
N ARG A 162 -18.84 -4.26 11.24
CA ARG A 162 -18.95 -3.62 12.55
C ARG A 162 -18.97 -2.10 12.39
N PRO A 163 -20.04 -1.54 11.79
CA PRO A 163 -20.19 -0.09 11.64
C PRO A 163 -20.26 0.65 12.98
N ASP A 164 -20.47 -0.06 14.08
CA ASP A 164 -20.45 0.42 15.46
C ASP A 164 -19.04 0.65 16.03
N LEU A 165 -18.00 0.03 15.46
CA LEU A 165 -16.63 0.10 15.98
C LEU A 165 -15.82 1.23 15.35
N LYS A 166 -15.08 1.97 16.17
CA LYS A 166 -14.11 3.00 15.75
C LYS A 166 -12.80 2.35 15.32
N ILE A 167 -12.50 2.42 14.02
CA ILE A 167 -11.31 1.83 13.42
C ILE A 167 -10.33 2.93 13.00
N ALA A 168 -9.18 3.00 13.68
CA ALA A 168 -8.08 3.88 13.30
C ALA A 168 -7.07 3.12 12.41
N ILE A 169 -6.72 3.68 11.26
CA ILE A 169 -5.66 3.18 10.39
C ILE A 169 -4.47 4.13 10.53
N ILE A 170 -3.32 3.60 10.96
CA ILE A 170 -2.07 4.35 11.10
C ILE A 170 -1.14 3.98 9.96
N GLU A 171 -0.81 4.94 9.11
CA GLU A 171 0.03 4.75 7.92
C GLU A 171 1.22 5.70 7.96
N ALA A 172 2.42 5.12 7.95
CA ALA A 172 3.66 5.89 8.03
C ALA A 172 3.85 6.80 6.81
N SER A 173 3.50 6.34 5.61
CA SER A 173 3.67 7.12 4.39
C SER A 173 2.63 8.23 4.28
N VAL A 174 2.96 9.29 3.54
CA VAL A 174 1.93 10.26 3.12
C VAL A 174 0.88 9.58 2.24
N SER A 175 1.32 8.73 1.31
CA SER A 175 0.43 7.96 0.43
C SER A 175 0.17 6.56 1.00
N PRO A 176 -1.08 6.21 1.38
CA PRO A 176 -1.44 4.83 1.71
C PRO A 176 -1.36 3.93 0.47
N GLY A 177 -1.56 2.62 0.67
CA GLY A 177 -1.53 1.59 -0.36
C GLY A 177 -0.30 0.67 -0.29
N GLY A 178 0.74 1.09 0.44
CA GLY A 178 2.00 0.32 0.56
C GLY A 178 2.58 -0.06 -0.80
N GLY A 179 3.02 -1.32 -0.94
CA GLY A 179 3.58 -1.84 -2.20
C GLY A 179 2.55 -2.14 -3.30
N ALA A 180 1.25 -1.95 -3.07
CA ALA A 180 0.19 -2.34 -4.01
C ALA A 180 -0.11 -1.30 -5.10
N TRP A 181 0.82 -0.38 -5.37
CA TRP A 181 0.71 0.57 -6.48
C TRP A 181 1.25 0.01 -7.80
N LEU A 182 2.08 -1.03 -7.74
CA LEU A 182 2.74 -1.66 -8.87
C LEU A 182 2.65 -3.18 -8.75
N GLY A 183 2.92 -3.87 -9.86
CA GLY A 183 3.27 -5.29 -9.89
C GLY A 183 4.77 -5.49 -9.65
N GLY A 184 5.35 -6.52 -10.27
CA GLY A 184 6.78 -6.77 -10.19
C GLY A 184 7.61 -5.81 -11.05
N GLN A 185 8.80 -5.43 -10.56
CA GLN A 185 9.81 -4.70 -11.35
C GLN A 185 9.27 -3.42 -12.02
N LEU A 186 8.43 -2.66 -11.29
CA LEU A 186 7.78 -1.44 -11.78
C LEU A 186 6.74 -1.64 -12.90
N PHE A 187 6.39 -2.88 -13.26
CA PHE A 187 5.26 -3.15 -14.13
C PHE A 187 3.92 -2.90 -13.41
N SER A 188 2.83 -2.84 -14.18
CA SER A 188 1.53 -2.38 -13.66
C SER A 188 0.60 -3.50 -13.20
N ALA A 189 0.56 -4.62 -13.91
CA ALA A 189 -0.45 -5.66 -13.72
C ALA A 189 -0.39 -6.28 -12.32
N MET A 190 -1.56 -6.48 -11.70
CA MET A 190 -1.68 -7.13 -10.40
C MET A 190 -2.32 -8.50 -10.56
N ILE A 191 -1.54 -9.53 -10.25
CA ILE A 191 -1.95 -10.92 -10.34
C ILE A 191 -2.56 -11.33 -8.99
N MET A 192 -3.71 -11.99 -9.03
CA MET A 192 -4.32 -12.65 -7.86
C MET A 192 -4.71 -14.09 -8.22
N ARG A 193 -4.12 -15.06 -7.52
CA ARG A 193 -4.54 -16.47 -7.64
C ARG A 193 -5.94 -16.69 -7.07
N LYS A 194 -6.71 -17.59 -7.69
CA LYS A 194 -8.04 -17.95 -7.18
C LYS A 194 -7.89 -18.72 -5.85
N PRO A 195 -8.80 -18.53 -4.88
CA PRO A 195 -10.11 -17.86 -4.98
C PRO A 195 -10.12 -16.36 -4.60
N ALA A 196 -8.98 -15.64 -4.66
CA ALA A 196 -8.93 -14.22 -4.26
C ALA A 196 -9.75 -13.28 -5.18
N ASP A 197 -10.09 -13.75 -6.38
CA ASP A 197 -11.02 -13.09 -7.30
C ASP A 197 -12.42 -12.87 -6.69
N ALA A 198 -12.82 -13.68 -5.71
CA ALA A 198 -14.06 -13.44 -4.95
C ALA A 198 -14.04 -12.08 -4.25
N PHE A 199 -12.88 -11.66 -3.74
CA PHE A 199 -12.75 -10.36 -3.11
C PHE A 199 -12.72 -9.22 -4.12
N LEU A 200 -12.14 -9.42 -5.31
CA LEU A 200 -12.20 -8.42 -6.38
C LEU A 200 -13.64 -8.14 -6.82
N ARG A 201 -14.49 -9.18 -6.91
CA ARG A 201 -15.93 -9.00 -7.16
C ARG A 201 -16.62 -8.22 -6.03
N GLU A 202 -16.32 -8.55 -4.78
CA GLU A 202 -16.84 -7.84 -3.59
C GLU A 202 -16.48 -6.34 -3.60
N VAL A 203 -15.23 -5.99 -3.91
CA VAL A 203 -14.81 -4.59 -3.96
C VAL A 203 -15.12 -3.91 -5.30
N GLY A 204 -15.57 -4.64 -6.31
CA GLY A 204 -15.96 -4.10 -7.62
C GLY A 204 -14.76 -3.71 -8.50
N VAL A 205 -13.65 -4.44 -8.40
CA VAL A 205 -12.45 -4.23 -9.22
C VAL A 205 -12.50 -5.19 -10.41
N PRO A 206 -12.53 -4.70 -11.66
CA PRO A 206 -12.55 -5.56 -12.84
C PRO A 206 -11.20 -6.25 -13.04
N TYR A 207 -11.24 -7.45 -13.61
CA TYR A 207 -10.07 -8.28 -13.89
C TYR A 207 -10.31 -9.15 -15.13
N GLU A 208 -9.21 -9.62 -15.71
CA GLU A 208 -9.16 -10.64 -16.76
C GLU A 208 -8.95 -12.01 -16.12
N ASP A 209 -9.72 -13.03 -16.53
CA ASP A 209 -9.65 -14.38 -15.96
C ASP A 209 -8.75 -15.27 -16.82
N GLU A 210 -7.68 -15.80 -16.21
CA GLU A 210 -6.63 -16.60 -16.83
C GLU A 210 -6.63 -18.06 -16.30
N GLY A 211 -7.79 -18.53 -15.81
CA GLY A 211 -7.96 -19.88 -15.29
C GLY A 211 -7.66 -19.95 -13.79
N ASN A 212 -6.44 -20.30 -13.39
CA ASN A 212 -6.06 -20.47 -11.97
C ASN A 212 -5.79 -19.14 -11.24
N TYR A 213 -5.75 -18.04 -11.98
CA TYR A 213 -5.51 -16.70 -11.48
C TYR A 213 -6.27 -15.67 -12.31
N VAL A 214 -6.31 -14.45 -11.82
CA VAL A 214 -6.89 -13.30 -12.50
C VAL A 214 -5.90 -12.15 -12.52
N VAL A 215 -6.07 -11.24 -13.47
CA VAL A 215 -5.19 -10.09 -13.69
C VAL A 215 -6.00 -8.81 -13.61
N VAL A 216 -5.72 -7.99 -12.61
CA VAL A 216 -6.19 -6.60 -12.58
C VAL A 216 -5.25 -5.76 -13.43
N LYS A 217 -5.81 -5.02 -14.40
CA LYS A 217 -5.03 -4.25 -15.41
C LYS A 217 -3.93 -3.37 -14.81
N HIS A 218 -4.15 -2.85 -13.60
CA HIS A 218 -3.16 -2.08 -12.87
C HIS A 218 -3.37 -2.25 -11.37
N ALA A 219 -2.31 -2.52 -10.61
CA ALA A 219 -2.32 -2.59 -9.15
C ALA A 219 -3.00 -1.37 -8.48
N ALA A 220 -2.72 -0.16 -8.99
CA ALA A 220 -3.37 1.08 -8.60
C ALA A 220 -4.91 1.04 -8.70
N LEU A 221 -5.50 0.30 -9.64
CA LEU A 221 -6.95 0.19 -9.77
C LEU A 221 -7.56 -0.54 -8.57
N PHE A 222 -6.94 -1.65 -8.13
CA PHE A 222 -7.36 -2.34 -6.92
C PHE A 222 -7.20 -1.42 -5.71
N THR A 223 -6.01 -0.86 -5.53
CA THR A 223 -5.63 -0.08 -4.34
C THR A 223 -6.47 1.19 -4.18
N SER A 224 -6.66 1.97 -5.24
CA SER A 224 -7.50 3.17 -5.20
C SER A 224 -8.98 2.85 -4.98
N THR A 225 -9.49 1.76 -5.56
CA THR A 225 -10.90 1.36 -5.40
C THR A 225 -11.20 0.93 -3.98
N ILE A 226 -10.39 0.02 -3.40
CA ILE A 226 -10.61 -0.42 -2.02
C ILE A 226 -10.42 0.72 -1.03
N MET A 227 -9.41 1.56 -1.24
CA MET A 227 -9.16 2.73 -0.39
C MET A 227 -10.33 3.71 -0.41
N SER A 228 -10.88 4.00 -1.60
CA SER A 228 -12.07 4.85 -1.73
C SER A 228 -13.26 4.29 -0.94
N LYS A 229 -13.51 2.98 -1.05
CA LYS A 229 -14.60 2.31 -0.31
C LYS A 229 -14.37 2.33 1.20
N VAL A 230 -13.14 2.10 1.65
CA VAL A 230 -12.76 2.16 3.07
C VAL A 230 -12.94 3.57 3.64
N LEU A 231 -12.43 4.59 2.95
CA LEU A 231 -12.48 5.99 3.42
C LEU A 231 -13.89 6.61 3.37
N GLN A 232 -14.83 5.98 2.66
CA GLN A 232 -16.24 6.37 2.68
C GLN A 232 -16.99 5.85 3.92
N MET A 233 -16.42 4.91 4.67
CA MET A 233 -17.06 4.36 5.86
C MET A 233 -16.98 5.35 7.04
N PRO A 234 -18.09 5.70 7.70
CA PRO A 234 -18.13 6.75 8.71
C PRO A 234 -17.37 6.41 10.01
N ASN A 235 -17.06 5.14 10.21
CA ASN A 235 -16.40 4.62 11.41
C ASN A 235 -14.89 4.37 11.22
N ILE A 236 -14.35 4.68 10.04
CA ILE A 236 -12.93 4.53 9.72
C ILE A 236 -12.25 5.89 9.66
N LYS A 237 -11.10 6.01 10.31
CA LYS A 237 -10.20 7.16 10.18
C LYS A 237 -8.82 6.72 9.72
N LEU A 238 -8.32 7.34 8.66
CA LEU A 238 -6.93 7.22 8.23
C LEU A 238 -6.09 8.36 8.80
N PHE A 239 -5.06 8.00 9.57
CA PHE A 239 -3.95 8.85 9.98
C PHE A 239 -2.71 8.46 9.17
N ASN A 240 -2.61 9.00 7.96
CA ASN A 240 -1.41 8.90 7.13
C ASN A 240 -0.34 9.90 7.59
N ALA A 241 0.90 9.75 7.10
CA ALA A 241 2.08 10.46 7.59
C ALA A 241 2.34 10.30 9.11
N THR A 242 1.79 9.23 9.71
CA THR A 242 1.86 8.93 11.13
C THR A 242 2.47 7.55 11.31
N CYS A 243 3.59 7.45 12.02
CA CYS A 243 4.29 6.19 12.28
C CYS A 243 3.90 5.64 13.64
N VAL A 244 3.91 4.32 13.79
CA VAL A 244 3.90 3.65 15.10
C VAL A 244 5.35 3.37 15.49
N GLU A 245 5.75 3.90 16.65
CA GLU A 245 7.13 3.80 17.16
C GLU A 245 7.27 2.82 18.32
N ASP A 246 6.17 2.54 19.01
CA ASP A 246 6.09 1.56 20.09
C ASP A 246 4.65 1.03 20.26
N LEU A 247 4.50 0.03 21.14
CA LEU A 247 3.24 -0.57 21.51
C LEU A 247 2.90 -0.22 22.95
N ILE A 248 1.65 0.13 23.20
CA ILE A 248 1.15 0.27 24.57
C ILE A 248 0.91 -1.15 25.12
N THR A 249 1.50 -1.46 26.27
CA THR A 249 1.38 -2.79 26.89
C THR A 249 0.65 -2.74 28.23
N ARG A 250 0.06 -3.87 28.62
CA ARG A 250 -0.53 -4.11 29.94
C ARG A 250 -0.07 -5.47 30.46
N PRO A 251 0.18 -5.62 31.78
CA PRO A 251 0.37 -6.94 32.38
C PRO A 251 -0.85 -7.84 32.12
N SER A 252 -0.60 -9.13 31.95
CA SER A 252 -1.63 -10.16 31.79
C SER A 252 -1.12 -11.49 32.33
N GLU A 253 -2.01 -12.46 32.52
CA GLU A 253 -1.64 -13.82 32.96
C GLU A 253 -0.63 -14.49 32.00
N GLU A 254 -0.68 -14.16 30.71
CA GLU A 254 0.22 -14.67 29.67
C GLU A 254 1.49 -13.80 29.50
N GLY A 255 1.73 -12.85 30.41
CA GLY A 255 2.84 -11.91 30.37
C GLY A 255 2.39 -10.50 30.01
N VAL A 256 2.46 -10.10 28.75
CA VAL A 256 2.00 -8.77 28.31
C VAL A 256 0.93 -8.87 27.23
N ARG A 257 -0.09 -8.03 27.38
CA ARG A 257 -1.12 -7.77 26.37
C ARG A 257 -0.83 -6.44 25.68
N ILE A 258 -1.04 -6.39 24.38
CA ILE A 258 -1.00 -5.14 23.60
C ILE A 258 -2.36 -4.43 23.75
N ALA A 259 -2.32 -3.14 24.04
CA ALA A 259 -3.46 -2.33 24.46
C ALA A 259 -3.49 -0.94 23.79
N GLY A 260 -2.69 -0.76 22.74
CA GLY A 260 -2.65 0.46 21.94
C GLY A 260 -1.32 0.63 21.22
N VAL A 261 -1.15 1.80 20.62
CA VAL A 261 0.04 2.17 19.85
C VAL A 261 0.60 3.51 20.31
N VAL A 262 1.92 3.62 20.23
CA VAL A 262 2.66 4.86 20.43
C VAL A 262 2.98 5.42 19.06
N THR A 263 2.56 6.65 18.80
CA THR A 263 2.51 7.26 17.47
C THR A 263 3.30 8.54 17.40
N ASN A 264 3.82 8.87 16.23
CA ASN A 264 4.38 10.18 15.97
C ASN A 264 4.21 10.53 14.49
N TRP A 265 4.51 11.78 14.12
CA TRP A 265 4.69 12.10 12.72
C TRP A 265 5.87 11.30 12.18
N THR A 266 5.72 10.69 11.01
CA THR A 266 6.78 9.82 10.46
C THR A 266 8.11 10.56 10.27
N LEU A 267 8.08 11.85 9.94
CA LEU A 267 9.29 12.66 9.86
C LEU A 267 9.97 12.82 11.22
N VAL A 268 9.21 12.96 12.31
CA VAL A 268 9.78 12.98 13.66
C VAL A 268 10.45 11.63 13.95
N SER A 269 9.78 10.53 13.62
CA SER A 269 10.30 9.17 13.79
C SER A 269 11.60 8.88 13.06
N MET A 270 11.80 9.50 11.90
CA MET A 270 13.01 9.31 11.09
C MET A 270 14.17 10.22 11.52
N HIS A 271 13.92 11.17 12.44
CA HIS A 271 14.86 12.25 12.77
C HIS A 271 15.04 12.43 14.29
N HIS A 272 14.90 11.35 15.08
CA HIS A 272 15.13 11.37 16.54
C HIS A 272 16.55 11.78 16.94
N ASP A 273 17.54 11.54 16.07
CA ASP A 273 18.95 11.91 16.32
C ASP A 273 19.30 13.32 15.83
N ASP A 274 18.42 13.95 15.04
CA ASP A 274 18.72 15.22 14.35
C ASP A 274 18.22 16.45 15.12
N GLN A 275 17.44 16.25 16.18
CA GLN A 275 16.79 17.30 16.97
C GLN A 275 16.84 16.98 18.47
N SER A 276 16.35 17.89 19.31
CA SER A 276 16.03 17.53 20.70
C SER A 276 14.93 16.48 20.75
N CYS A 277 14.83 15.72 21.83
CA CYS A 277 13.82 14.68 21.99
C CYS A 277 12.41 15.24 21.75
N MET A 278 11.66 14.55 20.88
CA MET A 278 10.27 14.89 20.52
C MET A 278 9.38 13.71 20.89
N ASP A 279 8.80 13.80 22.08
CA ASP A 279 7.99 12.70 22.63
C ASP A 279 6.83 12.30 21.69
N PRO A 280 6.48 11.01 21.68
CA PRO A 280 5.37 10.52 20.89
C PRO A 280 4.01 10.85 21.52
N ASN A 281 2.94 10.63 20.76
CA ASN A 281 1.56 10.60 21.21
C ASN A 281 1.04 9.16 21.33
N THR A 282 -0.18 8.95 21.81
CA THR A 282 -0.72 7.60 22.10
C THR A 282 -2.13 7.41 21.59
N ILE A 283 -2.44 6.18 21.15
CA ILE A 283 -3.80 5.72 20.87
C ILE A 283 -4.03 4.42 21.61
N ASN A 284 -4.98 4.42 22.53
CA ASN A 284 -5.45 3.23 23.23
C ASN A 284 -6.37 2.41 22.32
N ALA A 285 -6.21 1.08 22.33
CA ALA A 285 -7.12 0.18 21.66
C ALA A 285 -7.05 -1.23 22.26
N PRO A 286 -8.18 -1.91 22.49
CA PRO A 286 -8.16 -3.28 22.98
C PRO A 286 -7.55 -4.26 21.96
N LEU A 287 -7.58 -3.94 20.66
CA LEU A 287 -7.12 -4.82 19.61
C LEU A 287 -6.38 -4.09 18.49
N ILE A 288 -5.21 -4.62 18.15
CA ILE A 288 -4.31 -4.08 17.13
C ILE A 288 -4.16 -5.13 16.02
N ILE A 289 -4.20 -4.69 14.76
CA ILE A 289 -3.90 -5.49 13.58
C ILE A 289 -2.66 -4.89 12.92
N SER A 290 -1.54 -5.60 12.95
CA SER A 290 -0.30 -5.17 12.30
C SER A 290 -0.14 -5.79 10.92
N THR A 291 -0.02 -4.92 9.92
CA THR A 291 0.13 -5.27 8.50
C THR A 291 1.20 -4.42 7.83
N THR A 292 2.33 -4.19 8.52
CA THR A 292 3.39 -3.26 8.12
C THR A 292 4.29 -3.77 6.99
N GLY A 293 3.97 -4.93 6.41
CA GLY A 293 4.77 -5.56 5.38
C GLY A 293 6.10 -6.10 5.93
N HIS A 294 7.05 -6.35 5.04
CA HIS A 294 8.36 -6.94 5.38
C HIS A 294 9.53 -6.02 5.00
N ASP A 295 9.29 -5.02 4.16
CA ASP A 295 10.33 -4.25 3.47
C ASP A 295 10.52 -2.86 4.08
N GLY A 296 11.67 -2.25 3.80
CA GLY A 296 11.99 -0.88 4.20
C GLY A 296 12.22 -0.66 5.71
N PRO A 297 12.49 0.59 6.10
CA PRO A 297 12.88 0.94 7.47
C PRO A 297 11.76 0.71 8.51
N MET A 298 10.49 0.77 8.08
CA MET A 298 9.31 0.59 8.94
C MET A 298 8.65 -0.80 8.79
N GLY A 299 9.22 -1.67 7.96
CA GLY A 299 8.67 -3.00 7.70
C GLY A 299 8.79 -3.93 8.90
N ALA A 300 7.77 -4.76 9.09
CA ALA A 300 7.69 -5.75 10.16
C ALA A 300 7.88 -5.18 11.57
N PHE A 301 7.34 -3.97 11.79
CA PHE A 301 7.57 -3.19 13.00
C PHE A 301 7.14 -3.94 14.26
N CYS A 302 5.89 -4.37 14.35
CA CYS A 302 5.34 -4.92 15.59
C CYS A 302 6.05 -6.21 15.97
N VAL A 303 6.38 -7.04 14.98
CA VAL A 303 7.01 -8.34 15.22
C VAL A 303 8.47 -8.20 15.63
N LYS A 304 9.20 -7.23 15.06
CA LYS A 304 10.53 -6.82 15.55
C LYS A 304 10.43 -6.27 16.97
N ARG A 305 9.39 -5.48 17.26
CA ARG A 305 9.17 -4.92 18.59
C ARG A 305 8.90 -6.02 19.62
N LEU A 306 8.12 -7.06 19.29
CA LEU A 306 7.91 -8.22 20.17
C LEU A 306 9.23 -8.93 20.54
N VAL A 307 10.20 -9.04 19.62
CA VAL A 307 11.53 -9.58 19.93
C VAL A 307 12.25 -8.67 20.93
N SER A 308 12.30 -7.36 20.66
CA SER A 308 13.00 -6.41 21.55
C SER A 308 12.39 -6.33 22.96
N MET A 309 11.09 -6.58 23.08
CA MET A 309 10.35 -6.67 24.35
C MET A 309 10.40 -8.08 24.97
N GLN A 310 11.18 -9.01 24.39
CA GLN A 310 11.36 -10.39 24.88
C GLN A 310 10.03 -11.15 24.99
N ARG A 311 9.10 -10.87 24.06
CA ARG A 311 7.79 -11.55 23.97
C ARG A 311 7.83 -12.74 23.05
N ILE A 312 8.72 -12.72 22.07
CA ILE A 312 9.11 -13.87 21.26
C ILE A 312 10.64 -13.94 21.23
N GLU A 313 11.22 -15.14 21.20
CA GLU A 313 12.68 -15.34 21.28
C GLU A 313 13.41 -14.66 20.13
N LYS A 314 12.90 -14.85 18.91
CA LYS A 314 13.47 -14.34 17.66
C LYS A 314 12.44 -14.37 16.55
N LEU A 315 12.74 -13.67 15.47
CA LEU A 315 12.00 -13.80 14.21
C LEU A 315 12.35 -15.12 13.53
N GLY A 316 11.36 -15.72 12.86
CA GLY A 316 11.59 -16.81 11.92
C GLY A 316 12.44 -16.33 10.72
N GLY A 317 12.18 -15.10 10.27
CA GLY A 317 12.85 -14.45 9.14
C GLY A 317 12.28 -14.92 7.81
N MET A 318 11.80 -13.98 6.99
CA MET A 318 11.24 -14.28 5.66
C MET A 318 12.20 -15.13 4.82
N ARG A 319 11.68 -16.19 4.18
CA ARG A 319 12.47 -17.15 3.38
C ARG A 319 12.51 -16.77 1.90
N GLY A 320 13.16 -17.63 1.11
CA GLY A 320 13.20 -17.53 -0.36
C GLY A 320 11.81 -17.51 -0.99
N LEU A 321 11.75 -17.14 -2.27
CA LEU A 321 10.49 -17.02 -2.99
C LEU A 321 9.95 -18.41 -3.40
N ASP A 322 8.75 -18.73 -2.94
CA ASP A 322 7.95 -19.88 -3.39
C ASP A 322 6.47 -19.48 -3.30
N MET A 323 5.85 -19.13 -4.43
CA MET A 323 4.47 -18.64 -4.46
C MET A 323 3.44 -19.67 -3.96
N ASN A 324 3.67 -20.96 -4.21
CA ASN A 324 2.72 -22.00 -3.86
C ASN A 324 2.66 -22.20 -2.35
N LEU A 325 3.82 -22.27 -1.70
CA LEU A 325 3.90 -22.39 -0.25
C LEU A 325 3.57 -21.08 0.47
N ALA A 326 4.07 -19.95 -0.04
CA ALA A 326 3.97 -18.65 0.61
C ALA A 326 2.52 -18.20 0.78
N GLU A 327 1.73 -18.19 -0.30
CA GLU A 327 0.39 -17.61 -0.24
C GLU A 327 -0.53 -18.38 0.72
N ASP A 328 -0.45 -19.72 0.68
CA ASP A 328 -1.16 -20.60 1.60
C ASP A 328 -0.74 -20.38 3.05
N ALA A 329 0.57 -20.36 3.31
CA ALA A 329 1.11 -20.19 4.65
C ALA A 329 0.69 -18.85 5.28
N ILE A 330 0.75 -17.76 4.51
CA ILE A 330 0.38 -16.43 4.99
C ILE A 330 -1.11 -16.35 5.34
N VAL A 331 -1.99 -16.84 4.47
CA VAL A 331 -3.43 -16.80 4.73
C VAL A 331 -3.79 -17.68 5.94
N LYS A 332 -3.30 -18.92 5.98
CA LYS A 332 -3.59 -19.88 7.07
C LYS A 332 -2.99 -19.46 8.40
N GLY A 333 -1.82 -18.82 8.38
CA GLY A 333 -1.10 -18.40 9.58
C GLY A 333 -1.60 -17.09 10.20
N THR A 334 -2.39 -16.29 9.48
CA THR A 334 -2.87 -14.98 9.99
C THR A 334 -3.70 -15.17 11.27
N ARG A 335 -3.24 -14.58 12.37
CA ARG A 335 -3.78 -14.84 13.73
C ARG A 335 -3.36 -13.79 14.74
N GLU A 336 -3.93 -13.87 15.94
CA GLU A 336 -3.42 -13.21 17.14
C GLU A 336 -2.09 -13.86 17.57
N ILE A 337 -0.99 -13.11 17.53
CA ILE A 337 0.37 -13.60 17.87
C ILE A 337 0.62 -13.54 19.37
N VAL A 338 0.19 -12.44 20.00
CA VAL A 338 0.14 -12.26 21.45
C VAL A 338 -1.19 -11.57 21.79
N PRO A 339 -1.69 -11.68 23.03
CA PRO A 339 -2.94 -11.04 23.41
C PRO A 339 -3.01 -9.57 22.98
N GLY A 340 -4.04 -9.21 22.21
CA GLY A 340 -4.28 -7.87 21.68
C GLY A 340 -3.58 -7.53 20.36
N LEU A 341 -2.76 -8.41 19.78
CA LEU A 341 -2.02 -8.15 18.54
C LEU A 341 -2.21 -9.26 17.49
N ILE A 342 -3.00 -8.96 16.47
CA ILE A 342 -3.14 -9.76 15.25
C ILE A 342 -2.06 -9.33 14.26
N VAL A 343 -1.43 -10.31 13.60
CA VAL A 343 -0.48 -10.06 12.51
C VAL A 343 -0.93 -10.76 11.25
N GLY A 344 -0.90 -10.02 10.14
CA GLY A 344 -1.23 -10.52 8.81
C GLY A 344 -0.36 -9.92 7.71
N GLY A 345 -0.64 -10.32 6.48
CA GLY A 345 0.13 -9.93 5.30
C GLY A 345 1.57 -10.42 5.39
N MET A 346 2.47 -9.70 4.71
CA MET A 346 3.88 -10.11 4.67
C MET A 346 4.63 -9.89 5.99
N GLU A 347 4.12 -9.10 6.93
CA GLU A 347 4.72 -9.01 8.27
C GLU A 347 4.73 -10.36 8.98
N LEU A 348 3.68 -11.18 8.76
CA LEU A 348 3.59 -12.52 9.31
C LEU A 348 4.71 -13.45 8.83
N SER A 349 5.24 -13.24 7.61
CA SER A 349 6.35 -14.05 7.09
C SER A 349 7.61 -13.93 7.93
N GLU A 350 7.82 -12.77 8.57
CA GLU A 350 8.99 -12.53 9.43
C GLU A 350 8.85 -13.25 10.77
N VAL A 351 7.63 -13.37 11.30
CA VAL A 351 7.39 -14.14 12.54
C VAL A 351 7.54 -15.62 12.27
N ASP A 352 6.81 -16.14 11.29
CA ASP A 352 6.68 -17.58 11.08
C ASP A 352 7.85 -18.16 10.25
N GLY A 353 8.64 -17.30 9.61
CA GLY A 353 9.69 -17.73 8.69
C GLY A 353 9.11 -18.39 7.44
N ALA A 354 8.06 -17.80 6.88
CA ALA A 354 7.41 -18.29 5.67
C ALA A 354 8.15 -17.83 4.40
N ASN A 355 7.93 -18.53 3.29
CA ASN A 355 8.36 -18.07 1.97
C ASN A 355 7.68 -16.75 1.58
N ARG A 356 8.32 -15.99 0.70
CA ARG A 356 7.69 -14.82 0.06
C ARG A 356 7.04 -15.21 -1.27
N MET A 357 5.99 -14.49 -1.67
CA MET A 357 5.31 -14.74 -2.96
C MET A 357 5.76 -13.81 -4.09
N GLY A 358 6.44 -12.71 -3.80
CA GLY A 358 6.82 -11.74 -4.85
C GLY A 358 5.59 -11.06 -5.47
N PRO A 359 5.51 -10.92 -6.81
CA PRO A 359 4.51 -10.06 -7.47
C PRO A 359 3.12 -10.72 -7.67
N THR A 360 2.58 -11.37 -6.64
CA THR A 360 1.18 -11.86 -6.59
C THR A 360 0.54 -11.42 -5.28
N PHE A 361 -0.75 -11.04 -5.33
CA PHE A 361 -1.40 -10.27 -4.27
C PHE A 361 -2.60 -11.00 -3.62
N GLY A 362 -2.90 -12.22 -4.05
CA GLY A 362 -4.05 -12.99 -3.56
C GLY A 362 -3.97 -13.22 -2.05
N ALA A 363 -2.80 -13.63 -1.56
CA ALA A 363 -2.57 -13.82 -0.13
C ALA A 363 -2.74 -12.54 0.70
N MET A 364 -2.38 -11.36 0.16
CA MET A 364 -2.53 -10.12 0.92
C MET A 364 -4.00 -9.77 1.13
N ALA A 365 -4.82 -9.92 0.09
CA ALA A 365 -6.26 -9.73 0.21
C ALA A 365 -6.86 -10.71 1.22
N LEU A 366 -6.62 -12.02 1.03
CA LEU A 366 -7.25 -13.06 1.85
C LEU A 366 -6.69 -13.09 3.29
N SER A 367 -5.44 -12.73 3.50
CA SER A 367 -4.87 -12.53 4.84
C SER A 367 -5.55 -11.36 5.55
N GLY A 368 -5.83 -10.24 4.86
CA GLY A 368 -6.60 -9.15 5.45
C GLY A 368 -8.02 -9.57 5.86
N LEU A 369 -8.68 -10.37 5.02
CA LEU A 369 -9.98 -10.98 5.35
C LEU A 369 -9.88 -11.87 6.60
N LYS A 370 -8.83 -12.69 6.69
CA LYS A 370 -8.58 -13.56 7.84
C LYS A 370 -8.28 -12.75 9.10
N ALA A 371 -7.48 -11.69 9.01
CA ALA A 371 -7.21 -10.79 10.14
C ALA A 371 -8.49 -10.13 10.67
N ALA A 372 -9.38 -9.71 9.77
CA ALA A 372 -10.69 -9.20 10.14
C ALA A 372 -11.56 -10.28 10.80
N GLU A 373 -11.56 -11.51 10.29
CA GLU A 373 -12.26 -12.63 10.92
C GLU A 373 -11.74 -12.91 12.34
N GLU A 374 -10.42 -12.96 12.53
CA GLU A 374 -9.82 -13.15 13.85
C GLU A 374 -10.19 -12.01 14.80
N ALA A 375 -10.13 -10.76 14.34
CA ALA A 375 -10.52 -9.62 15.14
C ALA A 375 -11.97 -9.70 15.62
N LEU A 376 -12.90 -10.08 14.75
CA LEU A 376 -14.31 -10.27 15.12
C LEU A 376 -14.52 -11.37 16.15
N LYS A 377 -13.69 -12.42 16.16
CA LYS A 377 -13.79 -13.52 17.14
C LYS A 377 -13.36 -13.09 18.54
N ILE A 378 -12.33 -12.26 18.65
CA ILE A 378 -11.68 -11.96 19.94
C ILE A 378 -11.96 -10.56 20.49
N PHE A 379 -12.58 -9.68 19.70
CA PHE A 379 -12.79 -8.28 20.06
C PHE A 379 -13.43 -8.09 21.44
N ASP A 380 -14.56 -8.74 21.72
CA ASP A 380 -15.29 -8.56 22.97
C ASP A 380 -14.47 -9.00 24.19
N THR A 381 -13.69 -10.08 24.04
CA THR A 381 -12.76 -10.55 25.07
C THR A 381 -11.69 -9.51 25.37
N ARG A 382 -11.05 -8.95 24.33
CA ARG A 382 -9.98 -7.96 24.51
C ARG A 382 -10.53 -6.62 25.00
N LYS A 383 -11.73 -6.22 24.55
CA LYS A 383 -12.43 -5.02 25.04
C LYS A 383 -12.71 -5.12 26.54
N LYS A 384 -13.27 -6.24 26.99
CA LYS A 384 -13.52 -6.49 28.42
C LYS A 384 -12.24 -6.46 29.26
N GLN A 385 -11.13 -6.98 28.73
CA GLN A 385 -9.83 -6.93 29.40
C GLN A 385 -9.20 -5.54 29.45
N ASN A 386 -9.63 -4.61 28.59
CA ASN A 386 -9.06 -3.27 28.46
C ASN A 386 -9.81 -2.19 29.23
N ASP A 387 -11.10 -2.45 29.52
CA ASP A 387 -11.95 -1.57 30.32
C ASP A 387 -11.82 -1.82 31.84
N LEU A 388 -11.08 -2.86 32.23
CA LEU A 388 -10.63 -3.16 33.59
C LEU A 388 -9.25 -2.55 33.84
#